data_AF-A0A3A9ZUI8-F1
#
_entry.id   AF-A0A3A9ZUI8-F1
#
_cell.length_a   1.000
_cell.length_b   1.000
_cell.length_c   1.000
_cell.angle_alpha   90.00
_cell.angle_beta   90.00
_cell.angle_gamma   90.00
#
_symmetry.space_group_name_H-M   'P 1'
#
loop_
_entity.id
_entity.type
_entity.pdbx_description
1 polymer ?
#
loop_
_entity_poly.entity_id
_entity_poly.type
_entity_poly.pdbx_seq_one_letter_code
_entity_poly.pdbx_strand_id
1 'polypeptide(L)'
;MEITAWNALYNARHAQDDRHPFSRDTLRRIGRFARPHRGALVAFLLLSVVTALLAVATPVLAGQVVNALTEGSARARVVRLAVLIAAIALAEAGVGLLARW
;
A
#
# COMPACT_ATOMS: atom_id res chain seq x y z
N MET A 1 -24.17 -3.84 49.00
CA MET A 1 -23.64 -3.99 47.63
C MET A 1 -24.19 -2.94 46.64
N GLU A 2 -25.03 -2.01 47.07
CA GLU A 2 -25.61 -0.95 46.20
C GLU A 2 -24.65 0.22 45.98
N ILE A 3 -23.91 0.62 47.03
CA ILE A 3 -22.93 1.73 46.99
C ILE A 3 -21.78 1.45 46.00
N THR A 4 -21.36 0.18 45.87
CA THR A 4 -20.33 -0.23 44.90
C THR A 4 -20.83 -0.15 43.47
N ALA A 5 -22.09 -0.48 43.21
CA ALA A 5 -22.71 -0.34 41.90
C ALA A 5 -22.88 1.14 41.52
N TRP A 6 -23.25 1.97 42.49
CA TRP A 6 -23.38 3.41 42.32
C TRP A 6 -22.03 4.08 42.00
N ASN A 7 -20.97 3.72 42.75
CA ASN A 7 -19.61 4.21 42.49
C ASN A 7 -19.07 3.77 41.13
N ALA A 8 -19.38 2.54 40.69
CA ALA A 8 -19.01 2.05 39.37
C ALA A 8 -19.73 2.81 38.24
N LEU A 9 -21.02 3.07 38.39
CA LEU A 9 -21.82 3.83 37.41
C LEU A 9 -21.40 5.30 37.34
N TYR A 10 -21.10 5.90 38.49
CA TYR A 10 -20.64 7.28 38.60
C TYR A 10 -19.27 7.45 37.94
N ASN A 11 -18.31 6.55 38.24
CA ASN A 11 -17.01 6.54 37.57
C ASN A 11 -17.12 6.24 36.07
N ALA A 12 -18.01 5.36 35.62
CA ALA A 12 -18.18 5.09 34.19
C ALA A 12 -18.74 6.30 33.43
N ARG A 13 -19.58 7.13 34.07
CA ARG A 13 -20.05 8.42 33.48
C ARG A 13 -19.02 9.55 33.57
N HIS A 14 -18.10 9.50 34.55
CA HIS A 14 -17.11 10.54 34.81
C HIS A 14 -15.70 10.17 34.34
N ALA A 15 -15.49 8.93 33.86
CA ALA A 15 -14.33 8.52 33.11
C ALA A 15 -14.35 9.36 31.84
N GLN A 16 -13.62 10.48 31.93
CA GLN A 16 -13.51 11.48 30.90
C GLN A 16 -13.18 10.77 29.60
N ASP A 17 -14.08 10.96 28.64
CA ASP A 17 -13.88 10.70 27.23
C ASP A 17 -12.53 11.35 26.86
N ASP A 18 -11.48 10.53 26.81
CA ASP A 18 -10.12 10.97 26.51
C ASP A 18 -10.16 11.60 25.12
N ARG A 19 -10.19 12.93 25.07
CA ARG A 19 -10.23 13.78 23.86
C ARG A 19 -9.06 13.55 22.88
N HIS A 20 -8.22 12.56 23.14
CA HIS A 20 -7.17 12.08 22.27
C HIS A 20 -7.39 10.58 22.02
N PRO A 21 -8.30 10.19 21.10
CA PRO A 21 -8.58 8.78 20.78
C PRO A 21 -7.35 8.00 20.30
N PHE A 22 -6.24 8.70 20.01
CA PHE A 22 -4.96 8.12 19.64
C PHE A 22 -3.84 8.59 20.58
N SER A 23 -3.71 7.92 21.72
CA SER A 23 -2.47 7.97 22.50
C SER A 23 -1.33 7.38 21.67
N ARG A 24 -0.23 8.13 21.51
CA ARG A 24 1.02 7.65 20.89
C ARG A 24 1.52 6.36 21.54
N ASP A 25 1.16 6.14 22.80
CA ASP A 25 1.51 4.95 23.56
C ASP A 25 0.72 3.71 23.11
N THR A 26 -0.55 3.91 22.74
CA THR A 26 -1.37 2.88 22.07
C THR A 26 -0.80 2.50 20.71
N LEU A 27 -0.38 3.49 19.89
CA LEU A 27 0.29 3.22 18.60
C LEU A 27 1.62 2.47 18.78
N ARG A 28 2.41 2.81 19.81
CA ARG A 28 3.64 2.07 20.15
C ARG A 28 3.35 0.63 20.59
N ARG A 29 2.27 0.40 21.34
CA ARG A 29 1.82 -0.95 21.72
C ARG A 29 1.39 -1.77 20.51
N ILE A 30 0.59 -1.19 19.61
CA ILE A 30 0.19 -1.83 18.34
C ILE A 30 1.42 -2.17 17.50
N GLY A 31 2.35 -1.22 17.35
CA GLY A 31 3.59 -1.44 16.60
C GLY A 31 4.50 -2.50 17.23
N ARG A 32 4.48 -2.67 18.57
CA ARG A 32 5.22 -3.72 19.28
C ARG A 32 4.53 -5.08 19.15
N PHE A 33 3.20 -5.11 19.14
CA PHE A 33 2.41 -6.32 18.91
C PHE A 33 2.53 -6.82 17.46
N ALA A 34 2.53 -5.91 16.49
CA ALA A 34 2.74 -6.23 15.07
C ALA A 34 4.19 -6.61 14.74
N ARG A 35 5.14 -6.45 15.67
CA ARG A 35 6.58 -6.69 15.46
C ARG A 35 6.93 -8.06 14.84
N PRO A 36 6.30 -9.18 15.24
CA PRO A 36 6.57 -10.48 14.64
C PRO A 36 6.11 -10.59 13.17
N HIS A 37 5.09 -9.82 12.77
CA HIS A 37 4.50 -9.87 11.43
C HIS A 37 4.97 -8.75 10.50
N ARG A 38 5.97 -7.95 10.92
CA ARG A 38 6.48 -6.83 10.11
C ARG A 38 7.02 -7.26 8.76
N GLY A 39 7.63 -8.44 8.67
CA GLY A 39 8.11 -8.97 7.39
C GLY A 39 6.99 -9.15 6.39
N ALA A 40 5.88 -9.77 6.81
CA ALA A 40 4.70 -9.98 5.97
C ALA A 40 4.03 -8.64 5.58
N LEU A 41 3.91 -7.70 6.52
CA LEU A 41 3.35 -6.37 6.22
C LEU A 41 4.20 -5.58 5.23
N VAL A 42 5.53 -5.61 5.39
CA VAL A 42 6.46 -4.95 4.46
C VAL A 42 6.41 -5.62 3.09
N ALA A 43 6.42 -6.96 3.04
CA ALA A 43 6.30 -7.69 1.77
C ALA A 43 4.97 -7.37 1.07
N PHE A 44 3.86 -7.37 1.81
CA PHE A 44 2.55 -6.98 1.29
C PHE A 44 2.55 -5.55 0.75
N LEU A 45 3.12 -4.60 1.51
CA LEU A 45 3.19 -3.20 1.09
C LEU A 45 4.05 -3.04 -0.17
N LEU A 46 5.21 -3.68 -0.22
CA LEU A 46 6.10 -3.63 -1.39
C LEU A 46 5.42 -4.25 -2.61
N LEU A 47 4.80 -5.42 -2.47
CA LEU A 47 4.06 -6.08 -3.55
C LEU A 47 2.91 -5.18 -4.03
N SER A 48 2.19 -4.53 -3.11
CA SER A 48 1.12 -3.59 -3.45
C SER A 48 1.64 -2.40 -4.24
N VAL A 49 2.76 -1.81 -3.82
CA VAL A 49 3.39 -0.68 -4.53
C VAL A 49 3.84 -1.10 -5.93
N VAL A 50 4.51 -2.24 -6.05
CA VAL A 50 4.94 -2.78 -7.36
C VAL A 50 3.73 -2.98 -8.26
N THR A 51 2.68 -3.65 -7.78
CA THR A 51 1.45 -3.89 -8.55
C THR A 51 0.82 -2.57 -9.03
N ALA A 52 0.75 -1.55 -8.16
CA ALA A 52 0.22 -0.25 -8.52
C ALA A 52 1.08 0.46 -9.59
N LEU A 53 2.40 0.38 -9.47
CA LEU A 53 3.32 0.96 -10.46
C LEU A 53 3.15 0.29 -11.82
N LEU A 54 3.07 -1.04 -11.86
CA LEU A 54 2.91 -1.81 -13.09
C LEU A 54 1.59 -1.46 -13.80
N ALA A 55 0.50 -1.36 -13.05
CA ALA A 55 -0.81 -0.98 -13.57
C ALA A 55 -0.81 0.39 -14.27
N VAL A 56 -0.03 1.36 -13.76
CA VAL A 56 0.04 2.72 -14.32
C VAL A 56 1.15 2.87 -15.36
N ALA A 57 2.20 2.06 -15.33
CA ALA A 57 3.32 2.16 -16.26
C ALA A 57 2.89 1.91 -17.72
N THR A 58 2.00 0.94 -17.95
CA THR A 58 1.53 0.58 -19.30
C THR A 58 0.84 1.75 -20.03
N PRO A 59 -0.20 2.43 -19.49
CA PRO A 59 -0.82 3.56 -20.18
C PRO A 59 0.14 4.74 -20.37
N VAL A 60 1.06 4.99 -19.43
CA VAL A 60 2.08 6.06 -19.57
C VAL A 60 3.03 5.76 -20.74
N LEU A 61 3.54 4.53 -20.82
CA LEU A 61 4.44 4.12 -21.90
C LEU A 61 3.73 4.09 -23.25
N ALA A 62 2.47 3.65 -23.30
CA ALA A 62 1.65 3.72 -24.50
C ALA A 62 1.53 5.16 -25.01
N GLY A 63 1.27 6.13 -24.12
CA GLY A 63 1.27 7.55 -24.47
C GLY A 63 2.62 8.03 -25.02
N GLN A 64 3.74 7.59 -24.41
CA GLN A 64 5.08 7.91 -24.91
C GLN A 64 5.36 7.33 -26.31
N VAL A 65 4.85 6.13 -26.61
CA VAL A 65 4.95 5.54 -27.95
C VAL A 65 4.19 6.38 -28.97
N VAL A 66 2.97 6.82 -28.64
CA VAL A 66 2.17 7.69 -29.52
C VAL A 66 2.88 9.02 -29.79
N ASN A 67 3.46 9.64 -28.75
CA ASN A 67 4.23 10.87 -28.91
C ASN A 67 5.46 10.63 -29.81
N ALA A 68 6.19 9.54 -29.57
CA ALA A 68 7.36 9.16 -30.37
C ALA A 68 7.01 8.91 -31.85
N LEU A 69 5.82 8.34 -32.13
CA LEU A 69 5.34 8.14 -33.50
C LEU A 69 4.92 9.47 -34.17
N THR A 70 4.24 10.35 -33.43
CA THR A 70 3.73 11.63 -33.94
C THR A 70 4.84 12.64 -34.21
N GLU A 71 5.87 12.67 -33.36
CA GLU A 71 7.04 13.56 -33.49
C GLU A 71 8.05 13.07 -34.55
N GLY A 72 7.81 11.94 -35.22
CA GLY A 72 8.75 11.38 -36.20
C GLY A 72 10.08 10.90 -35.59
N SER A 73 10.06 10.47 -34.33
CA SER A 73 11.28 10.10 -33.60
C SER A 73 11.98 8.85 -34.18
N ALA A 74 13.29 8.72 -33.92
CA ALA A 74 14.09 7.62 -34.45
C ALA A 74 13.53 6.24 -34.05
N ARG A 75 13.51 5.28 -35.00
CA ARG A 75 13.02 3.90 -34.80
C ARG A 75 13.57 3.23 -33.53
N ALA A 76 14.81 3.53 -33.16
CA ALA A 76 15.45 3.04 -31.94
C ALA A 76 14.70 3.41 -30.64
N ARG A 77 14.04 4.58 -30.59
CA ARG A 77 13.23 5.01 -29.44
C ARG A 77 11.99 4.13 -29.29
N VAL A 78 11.29 3.86 -30.39
CA VAL A 78 10.10 2.99 -30.41
C VAL A 78 10.46 1.57 -29.98
N VAL A 79 11.57 1.03 -30.49
CA VAL A 79 12.05 -0.31 -30.10
C VAL A 79 12.37 -0.38 -28.60
N ARG A 80 13.04 0.65 -28.03
CA ARG A 80 13.32 0.70 -26.59
C ARG A 80 12.04 0.74 -25.75
N LEU A 81 11.05 1.54 -26.15
CA LEU A 81 9.76 1.60 -25.47
C LEU A 81 9.02 0.26 -25.54
N ALA A 82 9.01 -0.40 -26.71
CA ALA A 82 8.40 -1.73 -26.86
C ALA A 82 9.07 -2.79 -25.97
N VAL A 83 10.41 -2.82 -25.90
CA VAL A 83 11.13 -3.74 -25.01
C VAL A 83 10.82 -3.45 -23.54
N LEU A 84 10.73 -2.17 -23.15
CA LEU A 84 10.38 -1.78 -21.79
C LEU A 84 8.97 -2.22 -21.40
N ILE A 85 7.99 -2.05 -22.29
CA ILE A 85 6.61 -2.53 -22.08
C ILE A 85 6.61 -4.06 -21.91
N ALA A 86 7.34 -4.80 -22.75
CA ALA A 86 7.42 -6.26 -22.66
C ALA A 86 8.01 -6.71 -21.31
N ALA A 87 9.06 -6.03 -20.82
CA ALA A 87 9.65 -6.32 -19.52
C ALA A 87 8.67 -6.07 -18.35
N ILE A 88 7.89 -4.99 -18.43
CA ILE A 88 6.85 -4.67 -17.43
C ILE A 88 5.76 -5.73 -17.42
N ALA A 89 5.29 -6.17 -18.59
CA ALA A 89 4.29 -7.23 -18.69
C ALA A 89 4.76 -8.56 -18.06
N LEU A 90 6.04 -8.92 -18.25
CA LEU A 90 6.62 -10.11 -17.61
C LEU A 90 6.69 -9.95 -16.09
N ALA A 91 7.06 -8.78 -15.59
CA ALA A 91 7.05 -8.49 -14.16
C ALA A 91 5.62 -8.58 -13.59
N GLU A 92 4.62 -8.09 -14.32
CA GLU A 92 3.21 -8.13 -13.92
C GLU A 92 2.70 -9.56 -13.82
N ALA A 93 3.02 -10.39 -14.81
CA ALA A 93 2.70 -11.81 -14.78
C ALA A 93 3.37 -12.52 -13.58
N GLY A 94 4.64 -12.22 -13.31
CA GLY A 94 5.38 -12.78 -12.18
C GLY A 94 4.78 -12.40 -10.82
N VAL A 95 4.45 -11.12 -10.65
CA VAL A 95 3.77 -10.61 -9.44
C VAL A 95 2.39 -11.24 -9.29
N GLY A 96 1.61 -11.34 -10.36
CA GLY A 96 0.30 -11.99 -10.35
C GLY A 96 0.37 -13.48 -10.00
N LEU A 97 1.42 -14.19 -10.43
CA LEU A 97 1.69 -15.57 -10.05
C LEU A 97 1.99 -15.70 -8.55
N LEU A 98 2.87 -14.83 -8.02
CA LEU A 98 3.23 -14.81 -6.60
C LEU A 98 2.07 -14.40 -5.69
N ALA A 99 1.17 -13.53 -6.14
CA ALA A 99 0.03 -13.08 -5.36
C ALA A 99 -1.13 -14.11 -5.31
N ARG A 100 -1.14 -15.10 -6.22
CA ARG A 100 -2.20 -16.11 -6.34
C ARG A 100 -1.90 -17.42 -5.58
N TRP A 101 -0.68 -17.63 -5.13
CA TRP A 101 -0.24 -18.77 -4.31
C TRP A 101 0.00 -18.33 -2.87
#